data_AF-A0A7K3Y5I9-F1
#
_entry.id   AF-A0A7K3Y5I9-F1
#
_cell.length_a   1.000
_cell.length_b   1.000
_cell.length_c   1.000
_cell.angle_alpha   90.00
_cell.angle_beta   90.00
_cell.angle_gamma   90.00
#
_symmetry.space_group_name_H-M   'P 1'
#
loop_
_entity.id
_entity.type
_entity.pdbx_description
1 polymer ?
#
loop_
_entity_poly.entity_id
_entity_poly.type
_entity_poly.pdbx_seq_one_letter_code
_entity_poly.pdbx_strand_id
1 'polypeptide(L)'
;MYVLVAPCIRDPAYRARGITTDEDITYFRRAIERCHRFSIDVVPLPCPETIYLGADRPPTSFIERLATLEFAALLDRFEAEVRATIRERGDMPLAIIGVDSSPVCGVNMTYYSPEKEPGRGAFLARFPEIPAVDVKDFAR
;
A
#
# COMPACT_ATOMS: atom_id res chain seq x y z
N MET A 1 9.05 -14.24 10.73
CA MET A 1 8.00 -13.19 10.85
C MET A 1 8.26 -12.11 9.83
N TYR A 2 7.22 -11.63 9.15
CA TYR A 2 7.34 -10.60 8.14
C TYR A 2 6.10 -9.72 8.09
N VAL A 3 6.25 -8.53 7.50
CA VAL A 3 5.15 -7.65 7.13
C VAL A 3 5.15 -7.43 5.63
N LEU A 4 3.96 -7.24 5.07
CA LEU A 4 3.79 -6.71 3.72
C LEU A 4 3.82 -5.19 3.82
N VAL A 5 4.50 -4.50 2.91
CA VAL A 5 4.68 -3.03 3.00
C VAL A 5 4.33 -2.37 1.69
N ALA A 6 3.50 -1.33 1.73
CA ALA A 6 3.26 -0.48 0.58
C ALA A 6 4.59 0.08 0.05
N PRO A 7 4.88 -0.07 -1.26
CA PRO A 7 6.22 0.19 -1.78
C PRO A 7 6.66 1.65 -1.62
N CYS A 8 5.71 2.58 -1.52
CA CYS A 8 5.97 4.00 -1.23
C CYS A 8 6.65 4.27 0.11
N ILE A 9 6.55 3.35 1.08
CA ILE A 9 7.24 3.44 2.37
C ILE A 9 8.74 3.17 2.20
N ARG A 10 9.14 2.37 1.20
CA ARG A 10 10.55 2.15 0.87
C ARG A 10 11.09 3.18 -0.10
N ASP A 11 10.27 3.55 -1.09
CA ASP A 11 10.63 4.53 -2.11
C ASP A 11 9.47 5.49 -2.36
N PRO A 12 9.54 6.74 -1.87
CA PRO A 12 8.48 7.73 -2.05
C PRO A 12 8.14 8.04 -3.52
N ALA A 13 9.00 7.68 -4.49
CA ALA A 13 8.73 7.88 -5.91
C ALA A 13 7.49 7.14 -6.43
N TYR A 14 6.99 6.13 -5.69
CA TYR A 14 5.72 5.47 -6.00
C TYR A 14 4.47 6.33 -5.69
N ARG A 15 4.61 7.40 -4.88
CA ARG A 15 3.49 8.30 -4.57
C ARG A 15 3.22 9.25 -5.74
N ALA A 16 1.98 9.72 -5.82
CA ALA A 16 1.64 10.79 -6.76
C ALA A 16 2.49 12.04 -6.51
N ARG A 17 2.63 12.87 -7.54
CA ARG A 17 3.41 14.10 -7.47
C ARG A 17 2.81 15.06 -6.43
N GLY A 18 3.67 15.66 -5.60
CA GLY A 18 3.31 16.77 -4.73
C GLY A 18 2.55 16.41 -3.44
N ILE A 19 2.36 15.12 -3.13
CA ILE A 19 1.63 14.69 -1.91
C ILE A 19 2.53 14.14 -0.81
N THR A 20 3.84 14.01 -1.06
CA THR A 20 4.79 13.49 -0.07
C THR A 20 5.40 14.64 0.71
N THR A 21 5.23 14.61 2.02
CA THR A 21 5.79 15.59 2.95
C THR A 21 7.05 15.07 3.65
N ASP A 22 7.85 15.96 4.24
CA ASP A 22 9.00 15.57 5.06
C ASP A 22 8.61 14.75 6.30
N GLU A 23 7.41 15.01 6.83
CA GLU A 23 6.82 14.23 7.91
C GLU A 23 6.57 12.77 7.45
N ASP A 24 5.98 12.59 6.26
CA ASP A 24 5.75 11.25 5.71
C ASP A 24 7.07 10.49 5.54
N ILE A 25 8.10 11.15 5.01
CA ILE A 25 9.44 10.55 4.84
C ILE A 25 10.01 10.11 6.19
N THR A 26 9.81 10.90 7.24
CA THR A 26 10.26 10.57 8.60
C THR A 26 9.55 9.32 9.13
N TYR A 27 8.22 9.23 8.96
CA TYR A 27 7.47 8.04 9.36
C TYR A 27 7.88 6.79 8.55
N PHE A 28 8.11 6.94 7.25
CA PHE A 28 8.54 5.85 6.38
C PHE A 28 9.87 5.27 6.85
N ARG A 29 10.86 6.12 7.14
CA ARG A 29 12.16 5.69 7.68
C ARG A 29 12.01 4.99 9.02
N ARG A 30 11.25 5.57 9.95
CA ARG A 30 11.00 4.97 11.28
C ARG A 30 10.32 3.62 11.19
N ALA A 31 9.37 3.42 10.28
CA ALA A 31 8.72 2.13 10.06
C ALA A 31 9.74 1.06 9.65
N ILE A 32 10.62 1.37 8.69
CA ILE A 32 11.66 0.45 8.24
C ILE A 32 12.68 0.17 9.35
N GLU A 33 13.15 1.20 10.05
CA GLU A 33 14.06 1.08 11.20
C GLU A 33 13.46 0.20 12.31
N ARG A 34 12.16 0.35 12.58
CA ARG A 34 11.44 -0.47 13.55
C ARG A 34 11.44 -1.94 13.13
N CYS A 35 11.15 -2.25 11.86
CA CYS A 35 11.23 -3.62 11.35
C CYS A 35 12.64 -4.20 11.53
N HIS A 36 13.69 -3.44 11.20
CA HIS A 36 15.07 -3.87 11.40
C HIS A 36 15.40 -4.13 12.87
N ARG A 37 15.02 -3.22 13.77
CA ARG A 37 15.26 -3.35 15.22
C ARG A 37 14.68 -4.63 15.80
N PHE A 38 13.52 -5.05 15.31
CA PHE A 38 12.82 -6.25 15.77
C PHE A 38 13.04 -7.48 14.88
N SER A 39 13.97 -7.42 13.92
CA SER A 39 14.25 -8.51 12.97
C SER A 39 12.99 -9.01 12.24
N ILE A 40 12.10 -8.08 11.87
CA ILE A 40 10.90 -8.34 11.07
C ILE A 40 11.28 -8.16 9.60
N ASP A 41 11.08 -9.21 8.79
CA ASP A 41 11.34 -9.12 7.35
C ASP A 41 10.31 -8.21 6.66
N VAL A 42 10.78 -7.43 5.69
CA VAL A 42 9.99 -6.40 4.99
C VAL A 42 9.79 -6.83 3.55
N VAL A 43 8.57 -7.24 3.24
CA VAL A 43 8.19 -7.73 1.90
C VAL A 43 7.41 -6.64 1.17
N PRO A 44 7.95 -6.03 0.11
CA PRO A 44 7.25 -4.98 -0.60
C PRO A 44 6.06 -5.55 -1.36
N LEU A 45 4.92 -4.87 -1.29
CA LEU A 45 3.79 -5.06 -2.19
C LEU A 45 4.08 -4.42 -3.56
N PRO A 46 3.43 -4.88 -4.63
CA PRO A 46 3.41 -4.14 -5.89
C PRO A 46 2.68 -2.79 -5.70
N CYS A 47 2.99 -1.81 -6.56
CA CYS A 47 2.23 -0.56 -6.63
C CYS A 47 1.32 -0.57 -7.85
N PRO A 48 0.01 -0.87 -7.70
CA PRO A 48 -0.87 -0.94 -8.86
C PRO A 48 -0.98 0.40 -9.57
N GLU A 49 -1.08 1.49 -8.81
CA GLU A 49 -1.20 2.83 -9.36
C GLU A 49 0.01 3.23 -10.22
N THR A 50 1.23 2.97 -9.75
CA THR A 50 2.46 3.35 -10.49
C THR A 50 2.64 2.46 -11.72
N ILE A 51 2.30 1.17 -11.63
CA ILE A 51 2.41 0.26 -12.77
C ILE A 51 1.38 0.61 -13.86
N TYR A 52 0.19 1.08 -13.46
CA TYR A 52 -0.88 1.43 -14.40
C TYR A 52 -0.76 2.84 -14.98
N LEU A 53 -0.50 3.85 -14.13
CA LEU A 53 -0.51 5.26 -14.51
C LEU A 53 0.88 5.85 -14.74
N GLY A 54 1.94 5.12 -14.39
CA GLY A 54 3.31 5.59 -14.39
C GLY A 54 3.72 6.28 -13.08
N ALA A 55 5.04 6.50 -12.95
CA ALA A 55 5.61 7.35 -11.92
C ALA A 55 5.24 8.82 -12.17
N ASP A 56 5.36 9.66 -11.14
CA ASP A 56 5.17 11.12 -11.26
C ASP A 56 3.75 11.55 -11.74
N ARG A 57 2.77 10.65 -11.60
CA ARG A 57 1.34 10.89 -11.90
C ARG A 57 0.74 11.95 -10.96
N PRO A 58 -0.25 12.74 -11.41
CA PRO A 58 -1.02 13.59 -10.51
C PRO A 58 -1.89 12.76 -9.55
N PRO A 59 -2.29 13.30 -8.39
CA PRO A 59 -3.28 12.67 -7.52
C PRO A 59 -4.61 12.42 -8.23
N THR A 60 -5.31 11.36 -7.85
CA THR A 60 -6.60 10.97 -8.43
C THR A 60 -7.40 10.13 -7.45
N SER A 61 -8.72 10.11 -7.59
CA SER A 61 -9.56 9.09 -6.96
C SER A 61 -9.61 7.80 -7.78
N PHE A 62 -10.15 6.73 -7.18
CA PHE A 62 -10.33 5.45 -7.85
C PHE A 62 -11.30 5.56 -9.04
N ILE A 63 -12.48 6.16 -8.84
CA ILE A 63 -13.50 6.29 -9.89
C ILE A 63 -13.01 7.11 -11.09
N GLU A 64 -12.20 8.14 -10.88
CA GLU A 64 -11.77 9.03 -11.97
C GLU A 64 -10.83 8.38 -12.97
N ARG A 65 -9.93 7.48 -12.51
CA ARG A 65 -8.83 6.97 -13.35
C ARG A 65 -8.52 5.48 -13.23
N LEU A 66 -9.11 4.79 -12.25
CA LEU A 66 -8.75 3.41 -11.90
C LEU A 66 -9.94 2.45 -11.98
N ALA A 67 -11.18 2.92 -12.03
CA ALA A 67 -12.38 2.10 -12.21
C ALA A 67 -12.53 1.61 -13.68
N THR A 68 -11.55 0.83 -14.13
CA THR A 68 -11.45 0.27 -15.48
C THR A 68 -11.27 -1.25 -15.42
N LEU A 69 -11.66 -1.96 -16.47
CA LEU A 69 -11.50 -3.42 -16.53
C LEU A 69 -10.01 -3.81 -16.56
N GLU A 70 -9.19 -3.02 -17.23
CA GLU A 70 -7.74 -3.21 -17.31
C GLU A 70 -7.09 -3.10 -15.94
N PHE A 71 -7.49 -2.10 -15.14
CA PHE A 71 -6.98 -1.95 -13.79
C PHE A 71 -7.50 -3.06 -12.85
N ALA A 72 -8.76 -3.47 -12.98
CA ALA A 72 -9.29 -4.60 -12.22
C ALA A 72 -8.49 -5.88 -12.48
N ALA A 73 -8.19 -6.19 -13.75
CA ALA A 73 -7.36 -7.33 -14.12
C ALA A 73 -5.91 -7.21 -13.60
N LEU A 74 -5.36 -5.99 -13.54
CA LEU A 74 -4.06 -5.74 -12.91
C LEU A 74 -4.09 -6.09 -11.41
N LEU A 75 -5.14 -5.67 -10.71
CA LEU A 75 -5.31 -6.00 -9.30
C LEU A 75 -5.47 -7.51 -9.06
N ASP A 76 -6.17 -8.22 -9.95
CA ASP A 76 -6.32 -9.69 -9.87
C ASP A 76 -4.97 -10.41 -9.97
N ARG A 77 -4.12 -9.97 -10.91
CA ARG A 77 -2.77 -10.51 -11.04
C ARG A 77 -1.91 -10.26 -9.80
N PHE A 78 -1.91 -9.03 -9.29
CA PHE A 78 -1.14 -8.71 -8.08
C PHE A 78 -1.66 -9.39 -6.83
N GLU A 79 -2.97 -9.60 -6.72
CA GLU A 79 -3.53 -10.40 -5.64
C GLU A 79 -3.00 -11.84 -5.71
N ALA A 80 -3.02 -12.45 -6.89
CA ALA A 80 -2.50 -13.80 -7.09
C ALA A 80 -1.00 -13.91 -6.76
N GLU A 81 -0.18 -12.93 -7.18
CA GLU A 81 1.26 -12.86 -6.89
C GLU A 81 1.55 -12.73 -5.39
N VAL A 82 0.83 -11.83 -4.70
CA VAL A 82 0.99 -11.65 -3.24
C VAL A 82 0.54 -12.91 -2.49
N ARG A 83 -0.58 -13.52 -2.89
CA ARG A 83 -1.04 -14.78 -2.28
C ARG A 83 -0.07 -15.94 -2.54
N ALA A 84 0.56 -15.99 -3.72
CA ALA A 84 1.61 -16.96 -4.00
C ALA A 84 2.83 -16.75 -3.08
N THR A 85 3.28 -15.50 -2.93
CA THR A 85 4.38 -15.14 -2.02
C THR A 85 4.09 -15.57 -0.57
N ILE A 86 2.85 -15.36 -0.09
CA ILE A 86 2.43 -15.80 1.25
C ILE A 86 2.51 -17.33 1.37
N ARG A 87 2.01 -18.07 0.37
CA ARG A 87 2.07 -19.54 0.36
C ARG A 87 3.50 -20.07 0.34
N GLU A 88 4.37 -19.49 -0.49
CA GLU A 88 5.78 -19.88 -0.61
C GLU A 88 6.55 -19.67 0.69
N ARG A 89 6.20 -18.62 1.46
CA ARG A 89 6.80 -18.34 2.76
C ARG A 89 6.30 -19.27 3.87
N GLY A 90 5.17 -19.95 3.68
CA GLY A 90 4.60 -20.91 4.63
C GLY A 90 3.91 -20.29 5.86
N ASP A 91 4.15 -19.01 6.14
CA ASP A 91 3.56 -18.28 7.27
C ASP A 91 2.74 -17.07 6.80
N MET A 92 1.71 -16.71 7.56
CA MET A 92 0.97 -15.46 7.32
C MET A 92 1.78 -14.23 7.74
N PRO A 93 1.68 -13.10 7.02
CA PRO A 93 2.29 -11.84 7.44
C PRO A 93 1.64 -11.36 8.74
N LEU A 94 2.43 -10.68 9.58
CA LEU A 94 1.92 -10.07 10.82
C LEU A 94 0.90 -8.96 10.53
N ALA A 95 1.16 -8.18 9.48
CA ALA A 95 0.31 -7.09 9.02
C ALA A 95 0.71 -6.64 7.60
N ILE A 96 -0.16 -5.83 7.00
CA ILE A 96 0.14 -4.94 5.88
C ILE A 96 0.39 -3.54 6.44
N ILE A 97 1.56 -2.96 6.18
CA ILE A 97 1.85 -1.56 6.52
C ILE A 97 1.56 -0.72 5.27
N GLY A 98 0.49 0.06 5.33
CA GLY A 98 0.00 0.89 4.24
C GLY A 98 0.13 2.39 4.52
N VAL A 99 -0.38 3.19 3.60
CA VAL A 99 -0.45 4.66 3.74
C VAL A 99 -1.89 5.08 3.53
N ASP A 100 -2.45 5.78 4.51
CA ASP A 100 -3.83 6.25 4.45
C ASP A 100 -4.09 7.20 3.29
N SER A 101 -5.36 7.23 2.87
CA SER A 101 -5.86 8.10 1.81
C SER A 101 -5.28 7.77 0.42
N SER A 102 -4.74 6.58 0.18
CA SER A 102 -4.54 6.10 -1.19
C SER A 102 -5.83 5.46 -1.73
N PRO A 103 -6.21 5.67 -3.00
CA PRO A 103 -7.34 4.99 -3.64
C PRO A 103 -7.17 3.46 -3.68
N VAL A 104 -5.92 2.98 -3.60
CA VAL A 104 -5.57 1.57 -3.84
C VAL A 104 -4.97 0.93 -2.59
N CYS A 105 -4.08 1.65 -1.91
CA CYS A 105 -3.33 1.18 -0.74
C CYS A 105 -3.78 1.82 0.59
N GLY A 106 -4.91 2.55 0.62
CA GLY A 106 -5.46 3.14 1.84
C GLY A 106 -5.76 2.10 2.92
N VAL A 107 -5.50 2.43 4.19
CA VAL A 107 -5.65 1.49 5.32
C VAL A 107 -6.99 1.68 6.02
N ASN A 108 -7.19 2.86 6.61
CA ASN A 108 -8.40 3.29 7.31
C ASN A 108 -9.25 4.20 6.44
N MET A 109 -8.64 4.94 5.52
CA MET A 109 -9.32 5.88 4.65
C MET A 109 -8.82 5.77 3.20
N THR A 110 -9.68 6.07 2.24
CA THR A 110 -9.38 5.97 0.81
C THR A 110 -10.09 7.05 -0.01
N TYR A 111 -9.51 7.46 -1.14
CA TYR A 111 -10.19 8.29 -2.15
C TYR A 111 -10.82 7.38 -3.21
N TYR A 112 -11.89 6.68 -2.85
CA TYR A 112 -12.63 5.88 -3.82
C TYR A 112 -13.35 6.79 -4.83
N SER A 113 -13.98 7.85 -4.32
CA SER A 113 -14.48 9.00 -5.07
C SER A 113 -13.57 10.23 -4.85
N PRO A 114 -13.88 11.40 -5.45
CA PRO A 114 -13.16 12.65 -5.14
C PRO A 114 -13.19 13.01 -3.64
N GLU A 115 -14.15 12.46 -2.89
CA GLU A 115 -14.23 12.60 -1.45
C GLU A 115 -13.49 11.46 -0.73
N LYS A 116 -12.93 11.78 0.44
CA LYS A 116 -12.23 10.81 1.27
C LYS A 116 -13.25 10.00 2.08
N GLU A 117 -13.20 8.69 1.94
CA GLU A 117 -14.15 7.76 2.54
C GLU A 117 -13.46 6.79 3.52
N PRO A 118 -14.13 6.34 4.59
CA PRO A 118 -13.62 5.28 5.46
C PRO A 118 -13.52 3.94 4.73
N GLY A 119 -12.45 3.19 5.02
CA GLY A 119 -12.20 1.86 4.49
C GLY A 119 -10.85 1.71 3.81
N ARG A 120 -10.57 0.48 3.39
CA ARG A 120 -9.35 0.13 2.66
C ARG A 120 -9.45 0.56 1.20
N GLY A 121 -8.30 0.92 0.63
CA GLY A 121 -8.19 1.10 -0.82
C GLY A 121 -8.42 -0.19 -1.58
N ALA A 122 -8.71 -0.07 -2.88
CA ALA A 122 -9.19 -1.17 -3.72
C ALA A 122 -8.29 -2.42 -3.73
N PHE A 123 -6.97 -2.27 -3.53
CA PHE A 123 -6.05 -3.41 -3.46
C PHE A 123 -5.97 -4.01 -2.05
N LEU A 124 -5.85 -3.20 -0.99
CA LEU A 124 -5.78 -3.74 0.38
C LEU A 124 -7.11 -4.35 0.85
N ALA A 125 -8.23 -3.91 0.27
CA ALA A 125 -9.54 -4.51 0.49
C ALA A 125 -9.61 -5.99 0.07
N ARG A 126 -8.71 -6.45 -0.80
CA ARG A 126 -8.63 -7.85 -1.26
C ARG A 126 -7.99 -8.80 -0.24
N PHE A 127 -7.39 -8.28 0.83
CA PHE A 127 -6.77 -9.07 1.88
C PHE A 127 -7.43 -8.82 3.25
N PRO A 128 -8.77 -8.98 3.37
CA PRO A 128 -9.50 -8.64 4.61
C PRO A 128 -9.02 -9.43 5.84
N GLU A 129 -8.46 -10.62 5.63
CA GLU A 129 -7.94 -11.51 6.66
C GLU A 129 -6.61 -11.03 7.28
N ILE A 130 -5.88 -10.15 6.58
CA ILE A 130 -4.58 -9.64 7.05
C ILE A 130 -4.81 -8.28 7.73
N PRO A 131 -4.36 -8.08 8.99
CA PRO A 131 -4.41 -6.77 9.63
C PRO A 131 -3.68 -5.72 8.79
N ALA A 132 -4.25 -4.54 8.66
CA ALA A 132 -3.61 -3.42 7.98
C ALA A 132 -3.39 -2.28 8.98
N VAL A 133 -2.21 -1.67 8.96
CA VAL A 133 -1.80 -0.61 9.89
C VAL A 133 -1.26 0.56 9.10
N ASP A 134 -1.73 1.77 9.39
CA ASP A 134 -1.18 2.98 8.78
C ASP A 134 0.25 3.20 9.27
N VAL A 135 1.13 3.61 8.34
CA VAL A 135 2.54 3.82 8.65
C VAL A 135 2.79 4.84 9.76
N LYS A 136 1.94 5.87 9.91
CA LYS A 136 2.10 6.88 10.97
C LYS A 136 1.79 6.29 12.34
N ASP A 137 0.91 5.30 12.43
CA ASP A 137 0.63 4.58 13.67
C ASP A 137 1.69 3.50 13.95
N PHE A 138 2.12 2.78 12.90
CA PHE A 138 3.15 1.74 13.01
C PHE A 138 4.52 2.29 13.44
N ALA A 139 4.85 3.50 12.99
CA ALA A 139 6.14 4.16 13.22
C ALA A 139 6.24 4.92 14.56
N ARG A 140 5.23 4.81 15.43
CA ARG A 140 5.26 5.38 16.80
C ARG A 140 6.13 4.56 17.77
#